data_AF-A0A267DXG3-F1
#
_entry.id   AF-A0A267DXG3-F1
#
_cell.length_a   1.000
_cell.length_b   1.000
_cell.length_c   1.000
_cell.angle_alpha   90.00
_cell.angle_beta   90.00
_cell.angle_gamma   90.00
#
_symmetry.space_group_name_H-M   'P 1'
#
loop_
_entity.id
_entity.type
_entity.pdbx_description
1 polymer ?
#
loop_
_entity_poly.entity_id
_entity_poly.type
_entity_poly.pdbx_seq_one_letter_code
_entity_poly.pdbx_strand_id
1 'polypeptide(L)'
;MKNEIFGLLLLAAIVASEPFEGLTEEEMELKLKPCLVYNINCPADGSMGNYKEMKKELEMMKVGIKLQGGRTPPECTECGRGERCDRECYYALLKVAVLELPLVRNQNQQRFPGKRSV
;
A
#
# COMPACT_ATOMS: atom_id res chain seq x y z
N MET A 1 15.21 57.71 -11.25
CA MET A 1 15.19 57.40 -12.69
C MET A 1 14.96 55.92 -12.85
N LYS A 2 13.86 55.57 -13.54
CA LYS A 2 13.54 54.32 -14.31
C LYS A 2 13.62 53.00 -13.54
N ASN A 3 12.47 52.39 -13.22
CA ASN A 3 11.71 51.41 -14.03
C ASN A 3 12.60 50.18 -14.35
N GLU A 4 12.20 48.95 -14.07
CA GLU A 4 11.12 48.23 -14.75
C GLU A 4 10.50 47.15 -13.83
N ILE A 5 9.18 47.22 -13.68
CA ILE A 5 8.30 46.09 -13.39
C ILE A 5 7.98 45.43 -14.75
N PHE A 6 7.68 44.13 -14.74
CA PHE A 6 7.06 43.30 -15.80
C PHE A 6 7.96 42.23 -16.41
N GLY A 7 7.80 41.02 -15.91
CA GLY A 7 8.28 39.78 -16.52
C GLY A 7 7.50 38.57 -16.01
N LEU A 8 6.18 38.72 -15.86
CA LEU A 8 5.23 37.63 -15.67
C LEU A 8 5.25 36.75 -16.93
N LEU A 9 5.86 35.57 -16.84
CA LEU A 9 5.45 34.43 -17.66
C LEU A 9 5.59 33.16 -16.81
N LEU A 10 4.50 32.93 -16.09
CA LEU A 10 4.06 31.67 -15.52
C LEU A 10 4.35 30.48 -16.45
N LEU A 11 5.43 29.76 -16.18
CA LEU A 11 5.50 28.33 -16.47
C LEU A 11 5.03 27.61 -15.21
N ALA A 12 3.71 27.64 -14.97
CA ALA A 12 3.09 26.67 -14.09
C ALA A 12 3.11 25.32 -14.83
N ALA A 13 4.22 24.60 -14.72
CA ALA A 13 4.27 23.18 -15.02
C ALA A 13 3.35 22.50 -13.99
N ILE A 14 2.08 22.34 -14.36
CA ILE A 14 1.16 21.48 -13.64
C ILE A 14 1.68 20.07 -13.89
N VAL A 15 2.54 19.58 -13.00
CA VAL A 15 2.78 18.16 -12.86
C VAL A 15 1.46 17.60 -12.37
N ALA A 16 0.62 17.13 -13.30
CA ALA A 16 -0.53 16.33 -12.94
C ALA A 16 0.03 15.05 -12.29
N SER A 17 0.12 15.03 -10.96
CA SER A 17 0.36 13.80 -10.22
C SER A 17 -0.79 12.87 -10.59
N GLU A 18 -0.50 11.82 -11.36
CA GLU A 18 -1.48 10.78 -11.66
C GLU A 18 -2.04 10.29 -10.30
N PRO A 19 -3.36 10.25 -10.13
CA PRO A 19 -3.92 9.70 -8.91
C PRO A 19 -3.44 8.26 -8.80
N PHE A 20 -2.64 7.97 -7.77
CA PHE A 20 -2.28 6.59 -7.43
C PHE A 20 -3.56 5.92 -6.95
N GLU A 21 -4.27 5.27 -7.88
CA GLU A 21 -5.35 4.35 -7.54
C GLU A 21 -4.71 3.22 -6.74
N GLY A 22 -5.01 3.14 -5.44
CA GLY A 22 -4.56 2.03 -4.61
C GLY A 22 -4.97 0.70 -5.24
N LEU A 23 -4.19 -0.35 -5.01
CA LEU A 23 -4.45 -1.67 -5.57
C LEU A 23 -5.87 -2.14 -5.21
N THR A 24 -6.63 -2.54 -6.22
CA THR A 24 -7.94 -3.19 -6.02
C THR A 24 -7.77 -4.63 -5.52
N GLU A 25 -8.81 -5.20 -4.93
CA GLU A 25 -8.78 -6.61 -4.52
C GLU A 25 -8.49 -7.55 -5.71
N GLU A 26 -9.10 -7.29 -6.86
CA GLU A 26 -8.87 -8.06 -8.08
C GLU A 26 -7.40 -8.01 -8.51
N GLU A 27 -6.77 -6.84 -8.47
CA GLU A 27 -5.35 -6.71 -8.78
C GLU A 27 -4.45 -7.42 -7.77
N MET A 28 -4.81 -7.39 -6.49
CA MET A 28 -4.08 -8.16 -5.49
C MET A 28 -4.19 -9.66 -5.76
N GLU A 29 -5.36 -10.16 -6.15
CA GLU A 29 -5.60 -11.58 -6.43
C GLU A 29 -4.90 -12.03 -7.71
N LEU A 30 -4.92 -11.22 -8.77
CA LEU A 30 -4.35 -11.58 -10.08
C LEU A 30 -2.84 -11.31 -10.18
N LYS A 31 -2.35 -10.20 -9.61
CA LYS A 31 -0.95 -9.76 -9.79
C LYS A 31 -0.05 -10.20 -8.64
N LEU A 32 -0.53 -10.11 -7.39
CA LEU A 32 0.33 -10.31 -6.21
C LEU A 32 0.26 -11.73 -5.65
N LYS A 33 -0.95 -12.30 -5.54
CA LYS A 33 -1.14 -13.63 -4.94
C LYS A 33 -0.33 -14.74 -5.61
N PRO A 34 -0.23 -14.84 -6.95
CA PRO A 34 0.58 -15.87 -7.60
C PRO A 34 2.03 -15.84 -7.11
N CYS A 35 2.61 -14.65 -6.98
CA CYS A 35 3.97 -14.52 -6.48
C CYS A 35 4.06 -14.75 -4.97
N LEU A 36 3.33 -13.98 -4.16
CA LEU A 36 3.50 -14.00 -2.70
C LEU A 36 3.14 -15.35 -2.09
N VAL A 37 2.08 -15.99 -2.58
CA VAL A 37 1.52 -17.23 -2.01
C VAL A 37 2.08 -18.48 -2.69
N TYR A 38 2.24 -18.47 -4.01
CA TYR A 38 2.64 -19.65 -4.79
C TYR A 38 4.08 -19.58 -5.33
N ASN A 39 4.78 -18.45 -5.14
CA ASN A 39 6.12 -18.22 -5.70
C ASN A 39 6.18 -18.34 -7.23
N ILE A 40 5.10 -17.94 -7.91
CA ILE A 40 4.95 -17.98 -9.36
C ILE A 40 5.11 -16.57 -9.92
N ASN A 41 5.94 -16.43 -10.97
CA ASN A 41 6.19 -15.16 -11.66
C ASN A 41 6.67 -14.03 -10.73
N CYS A 42 7.43 -14.36 -9.69
CA CYS A 42 8.07 -13.36 -8.84
C CYS A 42 9.25 -12.68 -9.56
N PRO A 43 9.50 -11.39 -9.28
CA PRO A 43 10.71 -10.71 -9.71
C PRO A 43 11.99 -11.46 -9.32
N ALA A 44 12.91 -11.65 -10.27
CA ALA A 44 14.14 -12.39 -10.05
C ALA A 44 15.15 -11.63 -9.17
N ASP A 45 14.98 -10.32 -9.00
CA ASP A 45 15.80 -9.48 -8.12
C ASP A 45 15.48 -9.69 -6.61
N GLY A 46 14.47 -10.50 -6.30
CA GLY A 46 14.06 -10.80 -4.93
C GLY A 46 13.25 -9.69 -4.26
N SER A 47 12.88 -8.64 -4.99
CA SER A 47 12.08 -7.51 -4.47
C SER A 47 10.69 -7.93 -3.97
N MET A 48 10.18 -9.08 -4.40
CA MET A 48 8.90 -9.62 -3.98
C MET A 48 8.95 -11.16 -3.91
N GLY A 49 8.21 -11.75 -2.97
CA GLY A 49 8.07 -13.20 -2.86
C GLY A 49 9.21 -13.92 -2.13
N ASN A 50 10.23 -13.19 -1.67
CA ASN A 50 11.31 -13.73 -0.85
C ASN A 50 10.79 -14.17 0.52
N TYR A 51 10.74 -15.48 0.77
CA TYR A 51 10.15 -16.01 2.00
C TYR A 51 10.85 -15.52 3.27
N LYS A 52 12.18 -15.40 3.26
CA LYS A 52 12.95 -15.00 4.44
C LYS A 52 12.59 -13.57 4.88
N GLU A 53 12.42 -12.67 3.91
CA GLU A 53 12.03 -11.29 4.16
C GLU A 53 10.56 -11.21 4.58
N MET A 54 9.67 -11.88 3.85
CA MET A 54 8.25 -11.98 4.19
C MET A 54 8.05 -12.47 5.63
N LYS A 55 8.79 -13.50 6.05
CA LYS A 55 8.71 -14.05 7.41
C LYS A 55 9.14 -13.04 8.48
N LYS A 56 10.16 -12.23 8.19
CA LYS A 56 10.62 -11.16 9.10
C LYS A 56 9.55 -10.07 9.24
N GLU A 57 8.93 -9.69 8.14
CA GLU A 57 7.88 -8.67 8.10
C GLU A 57 6.57 -9.15 8.70
N LEU A 58 6.26 -10.45 8.55
CA LEU A 58 5.01 -11.06 8.99
C LEU A 58 4.69 -10.77 10.45
N GLU A 59 5.68 -10.91 11.34
CA GLU A 59 5.50 -10.65 12.76
C GLU A 59 5.26 -9.16 13.05
N MET A 60 5.93 -8.27 12.32
CA MET A 60 5.69 -6.82 12.44
C MET A 60 4.31 -6.43 11.92
N MET A 61 3.85 -7.02 10.81
CA MET A 61 2.50 -6.77 10.27
C MET A 61 1.42 -7.23 11.24
N LYS A 62 1.56 -8.41 11.85
CA LYS A 62 0.62 -8.90 12.88
C LYS A 62 0.49 -7.92 14.04
N VAL A 63 1.62 -7.36 14.51
CA VAL A 63 1.61 -6.35 15.57
C VAL A 63 0.97 -5.05 15.08
N GLY A 64 1.35 -4.57 13.90
CA GLY A 64 0.85 -3.32 13.32
C GLY A 64 -0.67 -3.33 13.13
N ILE A 65 -1.25 -4.43 12.63
CA ILE A 65 -2.70 -4.56 12.46
C ILE A 65 -3.41 -4.54 13.81
N LYS A 66 -2.91 -5.28 14.81
CA LYS A 66 -3.48 -5.29 16.16
C LYS A 66 -3.47 -3.91 16.82
N LEU A 67 -2.36 -3.17 16.68
CA LEU A 67 -2.23 -1.81 17.22
C LEU A 67 -3.21 -0.82 16.57
N GLN A 68 -3.58 -1.05 15.31
CA GLN A 68 -4.59 -0.25 14.62
C GLN A 68 -6.03 -0.71 14.89
N GLY A 69 -6.23 -1.66 15.80
CA GLY A 69 -7.55 -2.22 16.13
C GLY A 69 -8.09 -3.20 15.08
N GLY A 70 -7.28 -3.58 14.10
CA GLY A 70 -7.62 -4.61 13.13
C GLY A 70 -7.57 -6.01 13.72
N ARG A 71 -8.23 -6.96 13.04
CA ARG A 71 -8.22 -8.37 13.42
C ARG A 71 -7.18 -9.13 12.60
N THR A 72 -6.53 -10.10 13.23
CA THR A 72 -5.69 -11.06 12.50
C THR A 72 -6.58 -11.92 11.61
N PRO A 73 -6.30 -12.04 10.30
CA PRO A 73 -7.06 -12.89 9.39
C PRO A 73 -7.00 -14.38 9.77
N PRO A 74 -8.05 -15.16 9.47
CA PRO A 74 -8.11 -16.59 9.81
C PRO A 74 -6.97 -17.41 9.20
N GLU A 75 -6.47 -17.02 8.03
CA GLU A 75 -5.33 -17.64 7.34
C GLU A 75 -4.06 -17.66 8.21
N CYS A 76 -3.95 -16.74 9.16
CA CYS A 76 -2.82 -16.66 10.09
C CYS A 76 -2.94 -17.59 11.30
N THR A 77 -4.11 -18.17 11.55
CA THR A 77 -4.37 -19.01 12.73
C THR A 77 -4.77 -20.44 12.37
N GLU A 78 -5.45 -20.63 11.24
CA GLU A 78 -6.08 -21.90 10.88
C GLU A 78 -5.16 -22.83 10.06
N CYS A 79 -4.23 -22.27 9.29
CA CYS A 79 -3.44 -23.08 8.36
C CYS A 79 -2.37 -23.96 9.06
N GLY A 80 -1.98 -23.64 10.30
CA GLY A 80 -0.95 -24.35 11.06
C GLY A 80 0.45 -23.73 10.97
N ARG A 81 1.47 -24.50 10.56
CA ARG A 81 2.89 -24.08 10.48
C ARG A 81 3.48 -24.40 9.11
N GLY A 82 4.42 -23.57 8.66
CA GLY A 82 5.23 -23.81 7.46
C GLY A 82 5.26 -22.62 6.52
N GLU A 83 6.09 -22.70 5.48
CA GLU A 83 6.26 -21.59 4.52
C GLU A 83 4.96 -21.24 3.80
N ARG A 84 4.20 -22.25 3.36
CA ARG A 84 2.93 -22.02 2.67
C ARG A 84 1.95 -21.21 3.53
N CYS A 85 1.86 -21.60 4.79
CA CYS A 85 1.07 -20.94 5.81
C CYS A 85 1.47 -19.47 6.03
N ASP A 86 2.76 -19.25 6.25
CA ASP A 86 3.31 -17.92 6.50
C ASP A 86 3.05 -17.01 5.30
N ARG A 87 3.14 -17.53 4.07
CA ARG A 87 2.84 -16.81 2.83
C ARG A 87 1.36 -16.45 2.68
N GLU A 88 0.46 -17.38 2.97
CA GLU A 88 -0.98 -17.11 2.97
C GLU A 88 -1.37 -16.07 4.01
N CYS A 89 -0.85 -16.21 5.23
CA CYS A 89 -1.03 -15.24 6.30
C CYS A 89 -0.47 -13.85 5.93
N TYR A 90 0.74 -13.78 5.37
CA TYR A 90 1.34 -12.52 4.91
C TYR A 90 0.44 -11.83 3.88
N TYR A 91 -0.03 -12.58 2.88
CA TYR A 91 -0.91 -12.05 1.84
C TYR A 91 -2.24 -11.55 2.43
N ALA A 92 -2.85 -12.29 3.35
CA ALA A 92 -4.09 -11.88 4.01
C ALA A 92 -3.91 -10.59 4.82
N LEU A 93 -2.82 -10.46 5.58
CA LEU A 93 -2.49 -9.23 6.31
C LEU A 93 -2.23 -8.06 5.37
N LEU A 94 -1.57 -8.30 4.23
CA LEU A 94 -1.34 -7.28 3.21
C LEU A 94 -2.66 -6.78 2.60
N LYS A 95 -3.60 -7.69 2.31
CA LYS A 95 -4.95 -7.32 1.85
C LYS A 95 -5.66 -6.41 2.84
N VAL A 96 -5.66 -6.76 4.12
CA VAL A 96 -6.23 -5.90 5.18
C VAL A 96 -5.53 -4.53 5.20
N ALA A 97 -4.21 -4.51 5.13
CA ALA A 97 -3.45 -3.26 5.18
C ALA A 97 -3.72 -2.33 3.98
N VAL A 98 -3.89 -2.89 2.78
CA VAL A 98 -4.12 -2.13 1.54
C VAL A 98 -5.58 -1.73 1.37
N LEU A 99 -6.52 -2.63 1.67
CA LEU A 99 -7.94 -2.47 1.34
C LEU A 99 -8.76 -1.92 2.50
N GLU A 100 -8.42 -2.26 3.74
CA GLU A 100 -9.27 -1.99 4.91
C GLU A 100 -8.71 -0.90 5.82
N LEU A 101 -7.38 -0.79 5.96
CA LEU A 101 -6.80 0.18 6.89
C LEU A 101 -6.88 1.63 6.35
N PRO A 102 -7.44 2.57 7.14
CA PRO A 102 -7.66 3.94 6.73
C PRO A 102 -6.36 4.74 6.51
N LEU A 103 -5.18 4.23 6.88
CA LEU A 103 -3.91 4.94 6.68
C LEU A 103 -3.52 5.06 5.19
N VAL A 104 -3.86 4.08 4.35
CA VAL A 104 -3.66 4.17 2.89
C VAL A 104 -4.78 4.99 2.25
N ARG A 105 -6.01 4.88 2.77
CA ARG A 105 -7.19 5.54 2.18
C ARG A 105 -7.33 7.02 2.54
N ASN A 106 -6.89 7.47 3.73
CA ASN A 106 -7.04 8.86 4.19
C ASN A 106 -5.86 9.79 3.88
N GLN A 107 -4.70 9.31 3.44
CA GLN A 107 -3.66 10.23 2.95
C GLN A 107 -4.05 10.96 1.66
N ASN A 108 -5.06 10.46 0.93
CA ASN A 108 -5.60 11.11 -0.25
C ASN A 108 -6.94 11.84 -0.02
N GLN A 109 -7.45 11.88 1.22
CA GLN A 109 -8.74 12.50 1.55
C GLN A 109 -8.67 13.63 2.59
N GLN A 110 -7.49 13.96 3.11
CA GLN A 110 -7.23 15.27 3.73
C GLN A 110 -7.04 16.29 2.60
N ARG A 111 -8.10 16.67 1.89
CA ARG A 111 -8.87 17.88 2.20
C ARG A 111 -7.93 19.01 2.64
N PHE A 112 -7.53 19.81 1.64
CA PHE A 112 -7.42 21.25 1.83
C PHE A 112 -8.59 21.72 2.72
N PRO A 113 -8.37 22.54 3.76
CA PRO A 113 -9.47 23.31 4.32
C PRO A 113 -9.95 24.23 3.20
N GLY A 114 -10.98 23.79 2.47
CA GLY A 114 -11.72 24.63 1.56
C GLY A 114 -12.21 25.82 2.36
N LYS A 115 -11.56 26.96 2.15
CA LYS A 115 -11.98 28.25 2.68
C LYS A 115 -13.45 28.42 2.36
N ARG A 116 -14.27 28.56 3.39
CA ARG A 116 -15.61 29.11 3.25
C ARG A 116 -15.45 30.59 2.86
N SER A 117 -15.74 30.89 1.61
CA SER A 117 -16.04 32.22 1.06
C SER A 117 -17.09 31.90 -0.01
N VAL A 118 -18.35 32.30 0.07
CA VAL A 118 -19.00 33.51 0.58
C VAL A 118 -20.18 33.13 1.48
#